data_AF-A0A965XVQ6-F1
#
_entry.id   AF-A0A965XVQ6-F1
#
_cell.length_a   1.000
_cell.length_b   1.000
_cell.length_c   1.000
_cell.angle_alpha   90.00
_cell.angle_beta   90.00
_cell.angle_gamma   90.00
#
_symmetry.space_group_name_H-M   'P 1'
#
loop_
_entity.id
_entity.type
_entity.pdbx_description
1 polymer ?
#
loop_
_entity_poly.entity_id
_entity_poly.type
_entity_poly.pdbx_seq_one_letter_code
_entity_poly.pdbx_strand_id
1 'polypeptide(L)'
;MTKYFSIFLLFLLPVQLFGQTNDCMQERDVSENEKAFKSGERLVYVINYQWGLVNTDVGEAEARVTKIERSEFGTHYHSVIRGHTYKFYDIFFKVRDLFESKFDVSNGRPFYFHRDIAEGRYRIKNTFFFNQDNSI
;
A
#
# COMPACT_ATOMS: atom_id res chain seq x y z
N MET A 1 -33.02 -59.69 23.09
CA MET A 1 -32.06 -59.90 21.98
C MET A 1 -32.22 -58.77 20.98
N THR A 2 -31.17 -57.95 20.78
CA THR A 2 -30.74 -57.30 19.51
C THR A 2 -31.78 -56.50 18.69
N LYS A 3 -31.60 -55.24 18.26
CA LYS A 3 -30.42 -54.43 17.94
C LYS A 3 -30.88 -52.96 17.78
N TYR A 4 -30.27 -52.01 18.48
CA TYR A 4 -30.16 -50.64 18.00
C TYR A 4 -28.87 -50.56 17.19
N PHE A 5 -28.97 -50.41 15.88
CA PHE A 5 -27.81 -50.13 15.02
C PHE A 5 -28.22 -49.13 13.96
N SER A 6 -28.23 -47.86 14.33
CA SER A 6 -28.07 -46.77 13.39
C SER A 6 -26.96 -45.89 13.95
N ILE A 7 -25.74 -46.39 13.81
CA ILE A 7 -24.53 -45.63 14.12
C ILE A 7 -24.35 -44.66 12.96
N PHE A 8 -24.54 -43.39 13.30
CA PHE A 8 -24.10 -42.22 12.55
C PHE A 8 -22.63 -42.43 12.16
N LEU A 9 -22.38 -42.77 10.90
CA LEU A 9 -21.02 -42.97 10.38
C LEU A 9 -20.35 -41.60 10.31
N LEU A 10 -19.72 -41.22 11.42
CA LEU A 10 -18.82 -40.09 11.53
C LEU A 10 -17.73 -40.25 10.46
N PHE A 11 -17.83 -39.44 9.41
CA PHE A 11 -16.79 -39.28 8.40
C PHE A 11 -15.62 -38.53 9.07
N LEU A 12 -14.78 -39.26 9.79
CA LEU A 12 -13.45 -38.83 10.23
C LEU A 12 -12.53 -38.77 8.99
N LEU A 13 -12.75 -37.80 8.12
CA LEU A 13 -11.71 -37.36 7.20
C LEU A 13 -10.76 -36.48 8.04
N PRO A 14 -9.47 -36.85 8.19
CA PRO A 14 -8.50 -35.91 8.73
C PRO A 14 -8.46 -34.73 7.77
N VAL A 15 -9.06 -33.61 8.18
CA VAL A 15 -8.82 -32.32 7.55
C VAL A 15 -7.33 -32.09 7.72
N GLN A 16 -6.58 -32.32 6.63
CA GLN A 16 -5.18 -31.93 6.59
C GLN A 16 -5.17 -30.41 6.71
N LEU A 17 -4.87 -29.93 7.91
CA LEU A 17 -4.49 -28.55 8.17
C LEU A 17 -3.17 -28.31 7.44
N PHE A 18 -3.25 -28.02 6.14
CA PHE A 18 -2.16 -27.32 5.47
C PHE A 18 -2.09 -25.93 6.13
N GLY A 19 -1.23 -25.80 7.14
CA GLY A 19 -0.81 -24.51 7.62
C GLY A 19 -0.17 -23.78 6.45
N GLN A 20 -0.79 -22.70 5.99
CA GLN A 20 -0.13 -21.79 5.07
C GLN A 20 1.06 -21.21 5.83
N THR A 21 2.27 -21.66 5.50
CA THR A 21 3.46 -20.88 5.84
C THR A 21 3.30 -19.56 5.10
N ASN A 22 3.18 -18.47 5.85
CA ASN A 22 3.30 -17.14 5.29
C ASN A 22 4.76 -16.98 4.84
N ASP A 23 5.10 -17.52 3.68
CA ASP A 23 6.30 -17.08 2.98
C ASP A 23 6.04 -15.62 2.62
N CYS A 24 6.54 -14.73 3.47
CA CYS A 24 6.61 -13.31 3.15
C CYS A 24 7.28 -13.19 1.77
N MET A 25 6.65 -12.47 0.85
CA MET A 25 7.21 -12.22 -0.47
C MET A 25 8.66 -11.79 -0.32
N GLN A 26 9.59 -12.62 -0.79
CA GLN A 26 11.01 -12.31 -0.71
C GLN A 26 11.26 -11.05 -1.53
N GLU A 27 11.92 -10.07 -0.92
CA GLU A 27 12.40 -8.88 -1.59
C GLU A 27 13.35 -9.33 -2.71
N ARG A 28 12.92 -9.16 -3.98
CA ARG A 28 13.76 -9.46 -5.14
C ARG A 28 14.36 -8.17 -5.64
N ASP A 29 15.67 -8.19 -5.87
CA ASP A 29 16.36 -7.17 -6.65
C ASP A 29 15.88 -7.29 -8.11
N VAL A 30 14.90 -6.46 -8.47
CA VAL A 30 14.37 -6.40 -9.84
C VAL A 30 15.17 -5.38 -10.63
N SER A 31 15.75 -5.81 -11.75
CA SER A 31 16.49 -4.95 -12.65
C SER A 31 15.64 -3.78 -13.14
N GLU A 32 16.24 -2.62 -13.45
CA GLU A 32 15.49 -1.41 -13.82
C GLU A 32 14.49 -1.64 -14.98
N ASN A 33 14.84 -2.48 -15.94
CA ASN A 33 13.99 -2.78 -17.11
C ASN A 33 12.80 -3.71 -16.79
N GLU A 34 12.85 -4.41 -15.66
CA GLU A 34 11.81 -5.36 -15.22
C GLU A 34 10.90 -4.76 -14.14
N LYS A 35 11.17 -3.53 -13.69
CA LYS A 35 10.32 -2.85 -12.73
C LYS A 35 8.95 -2.57 -13.34
N ALA A 36 7.90 -2.68 -12.52
CA ALA A 36 6.51 -2.47 -12.92
C ALA A 36 6.15 -0.99 -13.20
N PHE A 37 7.12 -0.08 -13.10
CA PHE A 37 6.97 1.35 -13.29
C PHE A 37 8.21 1.93 -13.96
N LYS A 38 8.08 3.13 -14.53
CA LYS A 38 9.14 3.93 -15.13
C LYS A 38 9.17 5.34 -14.53
N SER A 39 10.34 5.97 -14.58
CA SER A 39 10.47 7.38 -14.19
C SER A 39 9.56 8.27 -15.04
N GLY A 40 8.88 9.22 -14.38
CA GLY A 40 7.93 10.13 -15.00
C GLY A 40 6.50 9.60 -15.05
N GLU A 41 6.25 8.36 -14.60
CA GLU A 41 4.89 7.84 -14.50
C GLU A 41 4.05 8.61 -13.48
N ARG A 42 2.77 8.75 -13.85
CA ARG A 42 1.75 9.47 -13.10
C ARG A 42 0.46 8.66 -13.15
N LEU A 43 0.01 8.23 -11.98
CA LEU A 43 -1.25 7.51 -11.81
C LEU A 43 -2.20 8.38 -11.00
N VAL A 44 -3.41 8.57 -11.51
CA VAL A 44 -4.48 9.31 -10.82
C VAL A 44 -5.63 8.35 -10.57
N TYR A 45 -5.95 8.16 -9.30
CA TYR A 45 -7.04 7.32 -8.83
C TYR A 45 -8.19 8.22 -8.39
N VAL A 46 -9.37 8.01 -8.96
CA VAL A 46 -10.59 8.70 -8.53
C VAL A 46 -11.24 7.89 -7.40
N ILE A 47 -11.51 8.55 -6.29
CA ILE A 47 -12.15 7.94 -5.12
C ILE A 47 -13.64 8.18 -5.25
N ASN A 48 -14.38 7.10 -5.40
CA ASN A 48 -15.83 7.12 -5.57
C ASN A 48 -16.53 6.63 -4.30
N TYR A 49 -17.67 7.26 -3.96
CA TYR A 49 -18.52 6.84 -2.86
C TYR A 49 -19.97 6.65 -3.32
N GLN A 50 -20.49 5.45 -3.06
CA GLN A 50 -21.88 5.09 -3.30
C GLN A 50 -22.68 5.21 -2.00
N TRP A 51 -23.68 6.09 -1.96
CA TRP A 51 -24.59 6.21 -0.83
C TRP A 51 -26.05 6.17 -1.28
N GLY A 52 -26.68 5.00 -1.09
CA GLY A 52 -28.04 4.77 -1.56
C GLY A 52 -28.12 4.93 -3.08
N LEU A 53 -28.89 5.90 -3.55
CA LEU A 53 -29.05 6.22 -4.97
C LEU A 53 -27.99 7.20 -5.52
N VAL A 54 -27.15 7.77 -4.65
CA VAL A 54 -26.12 8.73 -5.06
C VAL A 54 -24.81 7.99 -5.30
N ASN A 55 -24.28 8.12 -6.52
CA ASN A 55 -22.93 7.68 -6.90
C ASN A 55 -22.10 8.92 -7.23
N THR A 56 -21.00 9.17 -6.50
CA THR A 56 -20.24 10.40 -6.72
C THR A 56 -18.75 10.27 -6.41
N ASP A 57 -17.95 10.98 -7.17
CA ASP A 57 -16.51 11.09 -6.96
C ASP A 57 -16.23 12.11 -5.86
N VAL A 58 -15.60 11.67 -4.78
CA VAL A 58 -15.39 12.45 -3.56
C VAL A 58 -14.00 13.04 -3.45
N GLY A 59 -13.05 12.51 -4.22
CA GLY A 59 -11.67 12.96 -4.20
C GLY A 59 -10.79 12.17 -5.16
N GLU A 60 -9.49 12.43 -5.08
CA GLU A 60 -8.49 11.74 -5.88
C GLU A 60 -7.20 11.49 -5.10
N ALA A 61 -6.51 10.42 -5.49
CA ALA A 61 -5.16 10.13 -5.07
C ALA A 61 -4.25 10.12 -6.29
N GLU A 62 -3.21 10.95 -6.26
CA GLU A 62 -2.23 11.05 -7.33
C GLU A 62 -0.90 10.46 -6.86
N ALA A 63 -0.39 9.47 -7.57
CA ALA A 63 0.94 8.91 -7.39
C ALA A 63 1.86 9.32 -8.55
N ARG A 64 3.05 9.82 -8.22
CA ARG A 64 4.13 10.12 -9.17
C ARG A 64 5.40 9.41 -8.75
N VAL A 65 6.20 8.98 -9.72
CA VAL A 65 7.55 8.45 -9.48
C VAL A 65 8.54 9.12 -10.43
N THR A 66 9.63 9.64 -9.88
CA THR A 66 10.67 10.33 -10.64
C THR A 66 12.03 9.78 -10.25
N LYS A 67 12.86 9.44 -11.24
CA LYS A 67 14.28 9.14 -11.03
C LYS A 67 15.02 10.46 -10.86
N ILE A 68 15.66 10.63 -9.71
CA ILE A 68 16.50 11.77 -9.39
C ILE A 68 17.95 11.36 -9.60
N GLU A 69 18.63 12.05 -10.51
CA GLU A 69 20.05 11.88 -10.78
C GLU A 69 20.86 12.96 -10.05
N ARG A 70 22.10 12.64 -9.67
CA ARG A 70 23.05 13.61 -9.08
C ARG A 70 22.55 14.30 -7.81
N SER A 71 21.93 13.53 -6.92
CA SER A 71 21.64 14.01 -5.56
C SER A 71 22.78 13.69 -4.60
N GLU A 72 22.75 14.28 -3.40
CA GLU A 72 23.66 13.94 -2.30
C GLU A 72 23.54 12.46 -1.86
N PHE A 73 22.40 11.82 -2.14
CA PHE A 73 22.13 10.41 -1.86
C PHE A 73 22.40 9.51 -3.08
N GLY A 74 23.07 10.02 -4.11
CA GLY A 74 23.24 9.31 -5.37
C GLY A 74 21.96 9.28 -6.23
N THR A 75 21.94 8.39 -7.23
CA THR A 75 20.78 8.21 -8.11
C THR A 75 19.73 7.34 -7.42
N HIS A 76 18.51 7.84 -7.31
CA HIS A 76 17.41 7.15 -6.62
C HIS A 76 16.06 7.48 -7.26
N TYR A 77 15.03 6.71 -6.94
CA TYR A 77 13.65 7.08 -7.24
C TYR A 77 13.04 7.86 -6.08
N HIS A 78 12.24 8.86 -6.39
CA HIS A 78 11.39 9.61 -5.47
C HIS A 78 9.94 9.39 -5.88
N SER A 79 9.20 8.66 -5.04
CA SER A 79 7.76 8.51 -5.18
C SER A 79 7.05 9.49 -4.27
N VAL A 80 6.02 10.15 -4.81
CA VAL A 80 5.16 11.07 -4.08
C VAL A 80 3.71 10.73 -4.36
N ILE A 81 2.94 10.51 -3.29
CA ILE A 81 1.51 10.24 -3.35
C ILE A 81 0.78 11.37 -2.62
N ARG A 82 -0.21 11.97 -3.27
CA ARG A 82 -1.07 13.01 -2.69
C ARG A 82 -2.52 12.57 -2.75
N GLY A 83 -3.16 12.47 -1.58
CA GLY A 83 -4.59 12.16 -1.45
C GLY A 83 -5.37 13.40 -1.04
N HIS A 84 -6.48 13.69 -1.71
CA HIS A 84 -7.35 14.78 -1.28
C HIS A 84 -8.81 14.59 -1.67
N THR A 85 -9.68 15.14 -0.83
CA THR A 85 -11.11 15.33 -1.15
C THR A 85 -11.31 16.55 -2.03
N TYR A 86 -12.33 16.50 -2.90
CA TYR A 86 -12.73 17.66 -3.68
C TYR A 86 -13.35 18.74 -2.80
N LYS A 87 -13.24 19.99 -3.25
CA LYS A 87 -13.59 21.20 -2.46
C LYS A 87 -15.00 21.19 -1.90
N PHE A 88 -15.96 20.60 -2.61
CA PHE A 88 -17.33 20.44 -2.12
C PHE A 88 -17.41 19.51 -0.90
N TYR A 89 -16.66 18.40 -0.91
CA TYR A 89 -16.67 17.40 0.15
C TYR A 89 -15.84 17.78 1.38
N ASP A 90 -14.90 18.72 1.25
CA ASP A 90 -14.12 19.27 2.37
C ASP A 90 -14.98 19.80 3.52
N ILE A 91 -16.22 20.22 3.24
CA ILE A 91 -17.16 20.71 4.25
C ILE A 91 -17.60 19.59 5.21
N PHE A 92 -17.72 18.36 4.69
CA PHE A 92 -18.14 17.20 5.47
C PHE A 92 -16.92 16.49 6.06
N PHE A 93 -15.91 16.25 5.25
CA PHE A 93 -14.66 15.62 5.66
C PHE A 93 -13.53 16.02 4.73
N LYS A 94 -12.54 16.75 5.25
CA LYS A 94 -11.40 17.24 4.48
C LYS A 94 -10.20 16.31 4.63
N VAL A 95 -9.68 15.79 3.52
CA VAL A 95 -8.46 14.97 3.46
C VAL A 95 -7.37 15.72 2.72
N ARG A 96 -6.17 15.80 3.28
CA ARG A 96 -4.97 16.39 2.66
C ARG A 96 -3.76 15.59 3.08
N ASP A 97 -3.49 14.53 2.34
CA ASP A 97 -2.43 13.58 2.68
C ASP A 97 -1.29 13.66 1.69
N LEU A 98 -0.09 13.54 2.24
CA LEU A 98 1.16 13.46 1.52
C LEU A 98 1.94 12.25 2.03
N PHE A 99 2.33 11.38 1.11
CA PHE A 99 3.30 10.32 1.33
C PHE A 99 4.46 10.50 0.37
N GLU A 100 5.68 10.40 0.88
CA GLU A 100 6.89 10.46 0.09
C GLU A 100 7.79 9.30 0.46
N SER A 101 8.41 8.69 -0.54
CA SER A 101 9.40 7.65 -0.35
C SER A 101 10.55 7.85 -1.32
N LYS A 102 11.78 7.69 -0.85
CA LYS A 102 12.96 7.62 -1.71
C LYS A 102 13.60 6.26 -1.57
N PHE A 103 13.89 5.63 -2.70
CA PHE A 103 14.38 4.27 -2.75
C PHE A 103 15.42 4.06 -3.86
N ASP A 104 16.32 3.12 -3.62
CA ASP A 104 17.45 2.83 -4.50
C ASP A 104 16.99 2.27 -5.85
N VAL A 105 17.71 2.60 -6.92
CA VAL A 105 17.37 2.16 -8.28
C VAL A 105 17.64 0.67 -8.48
N SER A 106 18.69 0.12 -7.85
CA SER A 106 19.13 -1.25 -8.00
C SER A 106 18.18 -2.23 -7.30
N ASN A 107 18.06 -2.14 -5.98
CA ASN A 107 17.31 -3.08 -5.15
C ASN A 107 15.88 -2.61 -4.79
N GLY A 108 15.55 -1.34 -5.02
CA GLY A 108 14.22 -0.81 -4.65
C GLY A 108 14.03 -0.56 -3.15
N ARG A 109 15.07 -0.70 -2.33
CA ARG A 109 14.99 -0.49 -0.89
C ARG A 109 14.78 1.00 -0.57
N PRO A 110 13.78 1.33 0.25
CA PRO A 110 13.63 2.69 0.73
C PRO A 110 14.74 3.02 1.72
N PHE A 111 15.27 4.24 1.64
CA PHE A 111 16.16 4.81 2.66
C PHE A 111 15.53 6.02 3.35
N TYR A 112 14.40 6.51 2.82
CA TYR A 112 13.66 7.63 3.38
C TYR A 112 12.16 7.44 3.14
N PHE A 113 11.37 7.74 4.16
CA PHE A 113 9.93 7.85 4.06
C PHE A 113 9.43 9.05 4.86
N HIS A 114 8.49 9.78 4.30
CA HIS A 114 7.80 10.87 4.98
C HIS A 114 6.30 10.76 4.77
N ARG A 115 5.54 11.06 5.83
CA ARG A 115 4.10 11.24 5.75
C ARG A 115 3.68 12.50 6.48
N ASP A 116 2.77 13.25 5.87
CA ASP A 116 2.04 14.38 6.44
C ASP A 116 0.56 14.18 6.13
N ILE A 117 -0.21 13.75 7.13
CA ILE A 117 -1.60 13.31 7.00
C ILE A 117 -2.49 14.32 7.71
N ALA A 118 -3.55 14.74 7.03
CA ALA A 118 -4.56 15.64 7.57
C ALA A 118 -5.96 15.23 7.13
N GLU A 119 -6.63 14.46 7.99
CA GLU A 119 -7.94 13.87 7.74
C GLU A 119 -8.95 14.37 8.79
N GLY A 120 -9.72 15.40 8.45
CA GLY A 120 -10.59 16.10 9.38
C GLY A 120 -9.81 16.64 10.59
N ARG A 121 -10.05 16.04 11.76
CA ARG A 121 -9.36 16.39 13.02
C ARG A 121 -8.10 15.56 13.27
N TYR A 122 -7.88 14.49 12.51
CA TYR A 122 -6.72 13.63 12.65
C TYR A 122 -5.50 14.23 11.96
N ARG A 123 -4.35 14.15 12.63
CA ARG A 123 -3.06 14.63 12.12
C ARG A 123 -1.96 13.66 12.49
N ILE A 124 -1.12 13.32 11.52
CA ILE A 124 0.11 12.58 11.75
C ILE A 124 1.21 13.15 10.85
N LYS A 125 2.39 13.33 11.44
CA LYS A 125 3.58 13.73 10.69
C LYS A 125 4.78 12.93 11.16
N ASN A 126 5.26 12.02 10.31
CA ASN A 126 6.40 11.17 10.63
C ASN A 126 7.42 11.21 9.50
N THR A 127 8.68 11.11 9.88
CA THR A 127 9.79 10.92 8.97
C THR A 127 10.61 9.74 9.47
N PHE A 128 10.90 8.81 8.58
CA PHE A 128 11.73 7.64 8.84
C PHE A 128 12.91 7.63 7.87
N PHE A 129 14.06 7.22 8.39
CA PHE A 129 15.23 6.88 7.60
C PHE A 129 15.48 5.40 7.82
N PHE A 130 15.88 4.69 6.78
CA PHE A 130 16.12 3.25 6.87
C PHE A 130 17.60 2.96 6.69
N ASN A 131 18.13 2.13 7.58
CA ASN A 131 19.47 1.56 7.46
C ASN A 131 19.45 0.40 6.46
N GLN A 132 20.64 -0.04 6.04
CA GLN A 132 20.80 -1.13 5.07
C GLN A 132 20.26 -2.48 5.56
N ASP A 133 20.18 -2.66 6.89
CA ASP A 133 19.58 -3.83 7.56
C ASP A 133 18.05 -3.69 7.75
N ASN A 134 17.43 -2.68 7.13
CA ASN A 134 16.02 -2.34 7.20
C ASN A 134 15.54 -1.83 8.58
N SER A 135 16.46 -1.55 9.51
CA SER A 135 16.11 -0.85 10.77
C SER A 135 15.82 0.64 10.53
N ILE A 136 15.04 1.24 11.44
CA ILE A 136 14.66 2.67 11.46
C ILE A 136 15.49 3.42 12.50
#